data_AF-A0A936VRL5-F1
#
_entry.id   AF-A0A936VRL5-F1
#
_cell.length_a   1.000
_cell.length_b   1.000
_cell.length_c   1.000
_cell.angle_alpha   90.00
_cell.angle_beta   90.00
_cell.angle_gamma   90.00
#
_symmetry.space_group_name_H-M   'P 1'
#
loop_
_entity.id
_entity.type
_entity.pdbx_description
1 polymer ?
#
loop_
_entity_poly.entity_id
_entity_poly.type
_entity_poly.pdbx_seq_one_letter_code
_entity_poly.pdbx_strand_id
1 'polypeptide(L)'
;MAGQRGRSGPLGNLNAARYPWRSFWRRRALRVEDKWILPVLDTYSAGLLSDRPDASEAEKRCVEIAQIARGASMLILAEAARSGFIVQENGSWNLAPGARELGRFLGVERACLQTIGLDRRPKPVQSLDAYLASPPDEHHEEPA
;
A
#
# COMPACT_ATOMS: atom_id res chain seq x y z
N MET A 1 46.91 -4.55 16.50
CA MET A 1 45.86 -3.81 17.24
C MET A 1 44.91 -3.18 16.21
N ALA A 2 43.92 -3.93 15.73
CA ALA A 2 42.97 -3.46 14.72
C ALA A 2 41.80 -2.75 15.43
N GLY A 3 41.66 -1.44 15.21
CA GLY A 3 40.63 -0.62 15.83
C GLY A 3 39.22 -1.07 15.44
N GLN A 4 38.42 -1.42 16.44
CA GLN A 4 36.97 -1.58 16.30
C GLN A 4 36.39 -0.29 15.72
N ARG A 5 35.78 -0.38 14.53
CA ARG A 5 35.01 0.71 13.93
C ARG A 5 33.86 1.07 14.88
N GLY A 6 34.02 2.20 15.56
CA GLY A 6 33.07 2.71 16.54
C GLY A 6 31.66 2.85 15.96
N ARG A 7 30.71 2.16 16.60
CA ARG A 7 29.30 2.54 16.59
C ARG A 7 29.15 3.79 17.47
N SER A 8 29.42 4.97 16.93
CA SER A 8 29.18 6.22 17.66
C SER A 8 28.70 7.31 16.71
N GLY A 9 27.44 7.20 16.34
CA GLY A 9 26.61 8.32 15.89
C GLY A 9 25.26 8.21 16.60
N PRO A 10 24.58 9.33 16.90
CA PRO A 10 23.30 9.31 17.59
C PRO A 10 22.30 8.40 16.86
N LEU A 11 21.49 7.67 17.64
CA LEU A 11 20.46 6.77 17.12
C LEU A 11 19.44 7.55 16.29
N GLY A 12 19.66 7.60 14.97
CA GLY A 12 18.62 7.97 14.00
C GLY A 12 18.79 9.32 13.32
N ASN A 13 19.92 9.57 12.67
CA ASN A 13 19.88 10.48 11.53
C ASN A 13 19.18 9.78 10.34
N LEU A 14 17.86 9.93 10.24
CA LEU A 14 17.08 9.42 9.11
C LEU A 14 17.43 10.15 7.81
N ASN A 15 17.97 11.37 7.86
CA ASN A 15 18.31 12.14 6.65
C ASN A 15 19.45 11.51 5.83
N ALA A 16 20.28 10.67 6.44
CA ALA A 16 21.38 9.97 5.78
C ALA A 16 21.05 8.50 5.41
N ALA A 17 19.84 8.03 5.75
CA ALA A 17 19.46 6.66 5.42
C ALA A 17 19.05 6.59 3.95
N ARG A 18 19.64 5.63 3.21
CA ARG A 18 19.26 5.34 1.81
C ARG A 18 17.76 5.03 1.66
N TYR A 19 17.15 4.48 2.71
CA TYR A 19 15.71 4.21 2.79
C TYR A 19 15.19 4.65 4.18
N PRO A 20 14.93 5.95 4.37
CA PRO A 20 14.64 6.53 5.68
C PRO A 20 13.32 6.02 6.25
N TRP A 21 12.31 5.88 5.40
CA TRP A 21 11.00 5.38 5.77
C TRP A 21 11.07 3.89 6.17
N ARG A 22 11.78 3.02 5.43
CA ARG A 22 11.90 1.60 5.77
C ARG A 22 12.53 1.40 7.16
N SER A 23 13.54 2.23 7.45
CA SER A 23 14.19 2.26 8.77
C SER A 23 13.24 2.76 9.86
N PHE A 24 12.41 3.78 9.57
CA PHE A 24 11.41 4.32 10.47
C PHE A 24 10.31 3.30 10.80
N TRP A 25 9.72 2.67 9.79
CA TRP A 25 8.68 1.64 9.95
C TRP A 25 9.18 0.45 10.76
N ARG A 26 10.40 -0.03 10.47
CA ARG A 26 11.00 -1.17 11.18
C ARG A 26 11.36 -0.87 12.65
N ARG A 27 11.76 0.37 12.96
CA ARG A 27 12.34 0.71 14.28
C ARG A 27 11.38 1.42 15.23
N ARG A 28 10.47 2.26 14.72
CA ARG A 28 9.74 3.21 15.57
C ARG A 28 8.24 3.30 15.31
N ALA A 29 7.79 3.03 14.09
CA ALA A 29 6.40 3.33 13.72
C ALA A 29 5.40 2.19 14.00
N LEU A 30 5.87 0.94 13.99
CA LEU A 30 4.99 -0.23 14.07
C LEU A 30 4.97 -0.87 15.46
N ARG A 31 3.76 -1.18 15.94
CA ARG A 31 3.57 -2.13 17.04
C ARG A 31 4.11 -3.50 16.62
N VAL A 32 4.50 -4.33 17.60
CA VAL A 32 5.02 -5.68 17.31
C VAL A 32 3.99 -6.51 16.54
N GLU A 33 2.72 -6.40 16.93
CA GLU A 33 1.57 -7.05 16.28
C GLU A 33 1.30 -6.60 14.85
N ASP A 34 1.84 -5.46 14.42
CA ASP A 34 1.63 -4.91 13.07
C ASP A 34 2.82 -5.14 12.14
N LYS A 35 3.92 -5.77 12.63
CA LYS A 35 5.13 -6.00 11.83
C LYS A 35 4.95 -6.98 10.66
N TRP A 36 3.84 -7.73 10.63
CA TRP A 36 3.49 -8.63 9.54
C TRP A 36 3.35 -7.92 8.19
N ILE A 37 3.10 -6.60 8.18
CA ILE A 37 2.99 -5.85 6.91
C ILE A 37 4.32 -5.71 6.19
N LEU A 38 5.45 -5.75 6.90
CA LEU A 38 6.78 -5.46 6.32
C LEU A 38 7.13 -6.37 5.14
N PRO A 39 7.04 -7.72 5.24
CA PRO A 39 7.28 -8.59 4.08
C PRO A 39 6.28 -8.37 2.94
N VAL A 40 5.02 -7.99 3.24
CA VAL A 40 4.02 -7.67 2.21
C VAL A 40 4.43 -6.41 1.45
N LEU A 41 4.87 -5.37 2.16
CA LEU A 41 5.33 -4.14 1.55
C LEU A 41 6.61 -4.34 0.74
N ASP A 42 7.56 -5.14 1.24
CA ASP A 42 8.79 -5.46 0.51
C ASP A 42 8.47 -6.18 -0.81
N THR A 43 7.54 -7.15 -0.78
CA THR A 43 7.07 -7.86 -1.98
C THR A 43 6.35 -6.92 -2.95
N TYR A 44 5.50 -6.04 -2.43
CA TYR A 44 4.76 -5.05 -3.22
C TYR A 44 5.71 -4.11 -4.00
N SER A 45 6.69 -3.50 -3.34
CA SER A 45 7.63 -2.61 -4.02
C SER A 45 8.53 -3.37 -5.00
N ALA A 46 8.93 -4.60 -4.67
CA ALA A 46 9.72 -5.42 -5.57
C ALA A 46 8.93 -5.78 -6.84
N GLY A 47 7.64 -6.08 -6.73
CA GLY A 47 6.75 -6.30 -7.86
C GLY A 47 6.65 -5.09 -8.78
N LEU A 48 6.39 -3.91 -8.20
CA LEU A 48 6.31 -2.66 -8.99
C LEU A 48 7.62 -2.32 -9.72
N LEU A 49 8.77 -2.57 -9.08
CA LEU A 49 10.07 -2.36 -9.73
C LEU A 49 10.40 -3.46 -10.74
N SER A 50 9.88 -4.67 -10.59
CA SER A 50 10.00 -5.73 -11.59
C SER A 50 9.22 -5.39 -12.85
N ASP A 51 8.05 -4.75 -12.72
CA ASP A 51 7.24 -4.28 -13.86
C ASP A 51 7.89 -3.06 -14.56
N ARG A 52 8.80 -2.37 -13.86
CA ARG A 52 9.53 -1.18 -14.34
C ARG A 52 11.03 -1.26 -13.96
N PRO A 53 11.81 -2.13 -14.61
CA PRO A 53 13.22 -2.35 -14.25
C PRO A 53 14.09 -1.11 -14.46
N ASP A 54 13.75 -0.28 -15.45
CA ASP A 54 14.47 0.96 -15.80
C ASP A 54 13.86 2.21 -15.16
N ALA A 55 13.18 2.06 -14.02
CA ALA A 55 12.57 3.19 -13.31
C ALA A 55 13.61 4.28 -12.99
N SER A 56 13.30 5.52 -13.37
CA SER A 56 14.01 6.72 -12.95
C SER A 56 13.95 6.89 -11.42
N GLU A 57 14.81 7.74 -10.87
CA GLU A 57 14.78 8.04 -9.41
C GLU A 57 13.45 8.66 -8.97
N ALA A 58 12.79 9.43 -9.85
CA ALA A 58 11.47 9.96 -9.59
C ALA A 58 10.40 8.86 -9.52
N GLU A 59 10.44 7.88 -10.44
CA GLU A 59 9.52 6.74 -10.44
C GLU A 59 9.77 5.81 -9.24
N LYS A 60 11.04 5.57 -8.88
CA LYS A 60 11.38 4.85 -7.64
C LYS A 60 10.81 5.56 -6.41
N ARG A 61 10.86 6.89 -6.38
CA ARG A 61 10.25 7.67 -5.30
C ARG A 61 8.72 7.51 -5.28
N CYS A 62 8.07 7.44 -6.43
CA CYS A 62 6.64 7.13 -6.51
C CYS A 62 6.33 5.72 -5.96
N VAL A 63 7.16 4.72 -6.26
CA VAL A 63 7.02 3.37 -5.68
C VAL A 63 7.13 3.39 -4.15
N GLU A 64 8.08 4.14 -3.59
CA GLU A 64 8.21 4.28 -2.14
C GLU A 64 6.97 4.93 -1.51
N ILE A 65 6.43 5.98 -2.13
CA ILE A 65 5.23 6.67 -1.65
C ILE A 65 4.01 5.74 -1.73
N ALA A 66 3.87 5.00 -2.84
CA ALA A 66 2.82 4.00 -3.01
C ALA A 66 2.89 2.91 -1.92
N GLN A 67 4.10 2.42 -1.62
CA GLN A 67 4.32 1.42 -0.58
C GLN A 67 3.96 1.95 0.82
N ILE A 68 4.29 3.20 1.14
CA ILE A 68 3.90 3.82 2.41
C ILE A 68 2.38 3.96 2.50
N ALA A 69 1.74 4.42 1.43
CA ALA A 69 0.29 4.59 1.37
C ALA A 69 -0.45 3.24 1.49
N ARG A 70 0.07 2.20 0.84
CA ARG A 70 -0.38 0.81 0.96
C ARG A 70 -0.27 0.32 2.40
N GLY A 71 0.88 0.54 3.04
CA GLY A 71 1.11 0.17 4.44
C GLY A 71 0.13 0.84 5.40
N ALA A 72 -0.08 2.15 5.26
CA ALA A 72 -1.05 2.89 6.06
C ALA A 72 -2.48 2.35 5.86
N SER A 73 -2.88 2.08 4.62
CA SER A 73 -4.20 1.51 4.30
C SER A 73 -4.40 0.14 4.96
N MET A 74 -3.38 -0.73 4.91
CA MET A 74 -3.44 -2.05 5.56
C MET A 74 -3.53 -1.95 7.08
N LEU A 75 -2.81 -1.03 7.71
CA LEU A 75 -2.92 -0.79 9.15
C LEU A 75 -4.30 -0.28 9.56
N ILE A 76 -4.88 0.62 8.77
CA ILE A 76 -6.25 1.11 9.00
C ILE A 76 -7.25 -0.04 8.93
N LEU A 77 -7.11 -0.93 7.94
CA LEU A 77 -7.97 -2.11 7.79
C LEU A 77 -7.78 -3.10 8.94
N ALA A 78 -6.55 -3.32 9.38
CA ALA A 78 -6.26 -4.19 10.52
C ALA A 78 -6.83 -3.63 11.82
N GLU A 79 -6.74 -2.31 12.02
CA GLU A 79 -7.38 -1.65 13.16
C GLU A 79 -8.89 -1.79 13.09
N ALA A 80 -9.50 -1.52 11.93
CA ALA A 80 -10.94 -1.67 11.75
C ALA A 80 -11.44 -3.11 11.96
N ALA A 81 -10.62 -4.12 11.66
CA ALA A 81 -10.92 -5.52 11.98
C ALA A 81 -10.88 -5.82 13.49
N ARG A 82 -10.07 -5.10 14.27
CA ARG A 82 -9.95 -5.27 15.73
C ARG A 82 -11.02 -4.49 16.50
N SER A 83 -11.25 -3.24 16.13
CA SER A 83 -12.07 -2.29 16.91
C SER A 83 -13.35 -1.84 16.19
N GLY A 84 -13.55 -2.26 14.94
CA GLY A 84 -14.69 -1.87 14.11
C GLY A 84 -14.42 -0.62 13.27
N PHE A 85 -15.12 -0.53 12.14
CA PHE A 85 -15.03 0.63 11.24
C PHE A 85 -15.78 1.87 11.77
N ILE A 86 -16.84 1.64 12.53
CA ILE A 86 -17.70 2.67 13.11
C ILE A 86 -17.58 2.55 14.63
N VAL A 87 -17.25 3.66 15.28
CA VAL A 87 -17.07 3.78 16.72
C VAL A 87 -18.04 4.82 17.26
N GLN A 88 -18.51 4.62 18.48
CA GLN A 88 -19.33 5.62 19.15
C GLN A 88 -18.42 6.63 19.85
N GLU A 89 -18.53 7.90 19.48
CA GLU A 89 -17.71 9.00 20.00
C GLU A 89 -18.65 10.15 20.37
N ASN A 90 -18.61 10.59 21.63
CA ASN A 90 -19.46 11.66 22.16
C ASN A 90 -20.97 11.48 21.90
N GLY A 91 -21.46 10.24 22.00
CA GLY A 91 -22.88 9.92 21.77
C GLY A 91 -23.31 9.86 20.30
N SER A 92 -22.39 10.07 19.34
CA SER A 92 -22.63 9.93 17.91
C SER A 92 -21.88 8.74 17.32
N TRP A 93 -22.42 8.15 16.24
CA TRP A 93 -21.74 7.13 15.46
C TRP A 93 -20.83 7.79 14.44
N ASN A 94 -19.53 7.55 14.56
CA ASN A 94 -18.52 8.10 13.66
C ASN A 94 -17.64 7.01 13.08
N LEU A 95 -16.99 7.30 11.95
CA LEU A 95 -15.90 6.44 11.47
C LEU A 95 -14.72 6.48 12.45
N ALA A 96 -14.06 5.33 12.63
CA ALA A 96 -12.79 5.25 13.33
C ALA A 96 -11.78 6.25 12.71
N PRO A 97 -10.91 6.89 13.51
CA PRO A 97 -10.02 7.94 13.00
C PRO A 97 -9.20 7.54 11.77
N GLY A 98 -8.67 6.31 11.76
CA GLY A 98 -7.95 5.77 10.61
C GLY A 98 -8.84 5.58 9.38
N ALA A 99 -10.08 5.12 9.56
CA ALA A 99 -11.02 4.90 8.47
C ALA A 99 -11.40 6.20 7.75
N ARG A 100 -11.41 7.35 8.45
CA ARG A 100 -11.62 8.68 7.84
C ARG A 100 -10.53 9.03 6.82
N GLU A 101 -9.29 8.60 7.08
CA GLU A 101 -8.13 8.87 6.21
C GLU A 101 -7.90 7.78 5.13
N LEU A 102 -8.63 6.67 5.16
CA LEU A 102 -8.41 5.54 4.25
C LEU A 102 -8.47 5.97 2.77
N GLY A 103 -9.49 6.75 2.40
CA GLY A 103 -9.66 7.23 1.02
C GLY A 103 -8.48 8.07 0.53
N ARG A 104 -7.84 8.84 1.42
CA ARG A 104 -6.66 9.64 1.10
C ARG A 104 -5.46 8.76 0.75
N PHE A 105 -5.18 7.74 1.56
CA PHE A 105 -4.05 6.84 1.29
C PHE A 105 -4.26 6.03 0.01
N LEU A 106 -5.47 5.52 -0.23
CA LEU A 106 -5.81 4.85 -1.49
C LEU A 106 -5.66 5.78 -2.70
N GLY A 107 -6.05 7.06 -2.55
CA GLY A 107 -5.86 8.08 -3.58
C GLY A 107 -4.38 8.36 -3.89
N VAL A 108 -3.54 8.45 -2.85
CA VAL A 108 -2.09 8.63 -3.00
C VAL A 108 -1.44 7.42 -3.68
N GLU A 109 -1.79 6.20 -3.26
CA GLU A 109 -1.32 4.97 -3.89
C GLU A 109 -1.67 4.97 -5.39
N ARG A 110 -2.96 5.21 -5.72
CA ARG A 110 -3.44 5.27 -7.10
C ARG A 110 -2.68 6.31 -7.93
N ALA A 111 -2.51 7.52 -7.41
CA ALA A 111 -1.81 8.59 -8.12
C ALA A 111 -0.35 8.20 -8.42
N CYS A 112 0.35 7.57 -7.47
CA CYS A 112 1.72 7.11 -7.70
C CYS A 112 1.78 6.01 -8.76
N LEU A 113 0.85 5.04 -8.72
CA LEU A 113 0.76 3.98 -9.72
C LEU A 113 0.46 4.53 -11.13
N GLN A 114 -0.39 5.54 -11.23
CA GLN A 114 -0.66 6.26 -12.49
C GLN A 114 0.58 6.95 -13.03
N THR A 115 1.34 7.63 -12.16
CA THR A 115 2.58 8.33 -12.57
C THR A 115 3.62 7.38 -13.14
N ILE A 116 3.73 6.15 -12.63
CA ILE A 116 4.67 5.13 -13.14
C ILE A 116 4.09 4.31 -14.32
N GLY A 117 2.87 4.60 -14.74
CA GLY A 117 2.18 3.91 -15.83
C GLY A 117 1.81 2.46 -15.52
N LEU A 118 1.66 2.14 -14.22
CA LEU A 118 1.20 0.84 -13.72
C LEU A 118 -0.25 0.91 -13.23
N ASP A 119 -1.03 1.86 -13.75
CA ASP A 119 -2.45 1.86 -13.54
C ASP A 119 -3.06 0.61 -14.19
N ARG A 120 -4.00 -0.03 -13.48
CA ARG A 120 -4.87 -1.02 -14.11
C ARG A 120 -5.65 -0.28 -15.18
N ARG A 121 -5.23 -0.46 -16.44
CA ARG A 121 -6.04 -0.03 -17.59
C ARG A 121 -7.43 -0.62 -17.38
N PRO A 122 -8.50 0.18 -17.47
CA PRO A 122 -9.85 -0.38 -17.45
C PRO A 122 -9.89 -1.47 -18.50
N LYS A 123 -10.24 -2.71 -18.09
CA LYS A 123 -10.58 -3.74 -19.07
C LYS A 123 -11.66 -3.15 -19.96
N PRO A 124 -11.60 -3.31 -21.28
CA PRO A 124 -12.69 -2.88 -22.13
C PRO A 124 -13.96 -3.58 -21.62
N VAL A 125 -14.82 -2.81 -20.97
CA VAL A 125 -16.12 -3.29 -20.51
C VAL A 125 -17.09 -3.01 -21.65
N GLN A 126 -17.90 -3.99 -22.00
CA GLN A 126 -18.98 -3.76 -22.96
C GLN A 126 -19.86 -2.61 -22.46
N SER A 127 -20.35 -1.77 -23.37
CA SER A 127 -21.36 -0.77 -23.01
C SER A 127 -22.61 -1.49 -22.47
N LEU A 128 -23.41 -0.78 -21.68
CA LEU A 128 -24.67 -1.35 -21.17
C LEU A 128 -25.53 -1.88 -22.31
N ASP A 129 -25.61 -1.16 -23.42
CA ASP A 129 -26.36 -1.59 -24.62
C ASP A 129 -25.77 -2.87 -25.24
N ALA A 130 -24.44 -2.99 -25.30
CA ALA A 130 -23.78 -4.19 -25.81
C ALA A 130 -23.94 -5.39 -24.87
N TYR A 131 -23.98 -5.16 -23.56
CA TYR A 131 -24.26 -6.20 -22.57
C TYR A 131 -25.71 -6.70 -22.67
N LEU A 132 -26.68 -5.79 -22.82
CA LEU A 132 -28.10 -6.12 -22.96
C LEU A 132 -28.44 -6.78 -24.30
N ALA A 133 -27.66 -6.50 -25.36
CA ALA A 133 -27.78 -7.13 -26.66
C ALA A 133 -27.04 -8.48 -26.77
N SER A 134 -26.18 -8.79 -25.81
CA SER A 134 -25.49 -10.08 -25.78
C SER A 134 -26.50 -11.17 -25.34
N PRO A 135 -26.60 -12.29 -26.07
CA PRO A 135 -27.42 -13.41 -25.60
C PRO A 135 -26.90 -13.87 -24.24
N PRO A 136 -27.77 -14.31 -23.31
CA PRO A 136 -27.32 -14.82 -22.02
C PRO A 136 -26.32 -15.95 -22.27
N ASP A 137 -25.15 -15.86 -21.62
CA ASP A 137 -24.11 -16.89 -21.70
C ASP A 137 -24.76 -18.26 -21.47
N GLU A 138 -24.75 -19.11 -22.51
CA GLU A 138 -25.06 -20.52 -22.34
C GLU A 138 -24.03 -21.06 -21.37
N HIS A 139 -24.47 -21.39 -20.16
CA HIS A 139 -23.67 -22.12 -19.20
C HIS A 139 -23.11 -23.35 -19.90
N HIS A 140 -21.80 -23.35 -20.19
CA HIS A 140 -21.08 -24.57 -20.51
C HIS A 140 -21.18 -25.47 -19.27
N GLU A 141 -22.14 -26.38 -19.29
CA GLU A 141 -22.11 -27.57 -18.45
C GLU A 141 -20.80 -28.30 -18.79
N GLU A 142 -19.82 -28.24 -17.88
CA GLU A 142 -18.68 -29.13 -17.92
C GLU A 142 -19.22 -30.58 -17.77
N PRO A 143 -18.95 -31.48 -18.73
CA PRO A 143 -19.31 -32.88 -18.54
C PRO A 143 -18.41 -33.48 -17.44
N ALA A 144 -19.06 -34.21 -16.53
CA ALA A 144 -18.47 -34.90 -15.39
C ALA A 144 -17.39 -35.94 -15.76
#